data_AF-A0A821LS43-F1
#
_entry.id   AF-A0A821LS43-F1
#
_cell.length_a   1.000
_cell.length_b   1.000
_cell.length_c   1.000
_cell.angle_alpha   90.00
_cell.angle_beta   90.00
_cell.angle_gamma   90.00
#
_symmetry.space_group_name_H-M   'P 1'
#
loop_
_entity.id
_entity.type
_entity.pdbx_description
1 polymer ?
#
loop_
_entity_poly.entity_id
_entity_poly.type
_entity_poly.pdbx_seq_one_letter_code
_entity_poly.pdbx_strand_id
1 'polypeptide(L)' 'YNFHDEDNEHLALINVHAGDDAAKAFWQDLDSQLRLFASHADFVKRVTLLHKAHW' A
#
# COMPACT_ATOMS: atom_id res chain seq x y z
N TYR A 1 -5.50 -10.82 1.30
CA TYR A 1 -5.10 -10.60 2.71
C TYR A 1 -4.38 -9.27 2.81
N ASN A 2 -4.44 -8.60 3.96
CA ASN A 2 -3.72 -7.36 4.24
C ASN A 2 -2.80 -7.62 5.45
N PHE A 3 -1.54 -7.22 5.33
CA PHE A 3 -0.56 -7.23 6.42
C PHE A 3 -0.34 -5.78 6.83
N HIS A 4 -0.45 -5.50 8.13
CA HIS A 4 -0.38 -4.16 8.69
C HIS A 4 0.64 -4.14 9.83
N ASP A 5 1.52 -3.14 9.81
CA ASP A 5 2.48 -2.85 10.87
C ASP A 5 1.96 -1.63 11.63
N GLU A 6 1.25 -1.86 12.73
CA GLU A 6 0.53 -0.81 13.48
C GLU A 6 1.50 0.19 14.11
N ASP A 7 2.57 -0.31 14.71
CA ASP A 7 3.54 0.50 15.48
C ASP A 7 4.68 1.04 14.60
N ASN A 8 4.69 0.69 13.31
CA ASN A 8 5.70 1.10 12.32
C ASN A 8 7.14 0.69 12.70
N GLU A 9 7.28 -0.37 13.51
CA GLU A 9 8.57 -0.83 14.03
C GLU A 9 9.38 -1.64 13.00
N HIS A 10 8.70 -2.21 11.99
CA HIS A 10 9.30 -3.15 11.06
C HIS A 10 9.41 -2.58 9.65
N LEU A 11 8.32 -2.07 9.09
CA LEU A 11 8.26 -1.64 7.69
C LEU A 11 9.08 -0.35 7.43
N ALA A 12 9.20 0.53 8.42
CA ALA A 12 9.99 1.75 8.33
C ALA A 12 11.49 1.51 8.05
N LEU A 13 12.00 0.34 8.43
CA LEU A 13 13.41 -0.02 8.28
C LEU A 13 13.71 -0.73 6.95
N ILE A 14 12.67 -1.07 6.18
CA ILE A 14 12.80 -1.85 4.94
C ILE A 14 12.96 -0.92 3.75
N ASN A 15 14.11 -1.03 3.07
CA ASN A 15 14.31 -0.39 1.78
C ASN A 15 13.67 -1.24 0.66
N VAL A 16 12.80 -0.61 -0.13
CA VAL A 16 12.04 -1.30 -1.18
C VAL A 16 12.81 -1.27 -2.48
N HIS A 17 13.04 -2.45 -3.06
CA HIS A 17 13.72 -2.61 -4.34
C HIS A 17 12.81 -3.34 -5.32
N ALA A 18 12.76 -2.83 -6.56
CA ALA A 18 12.02 -3.47 -7.62
C ALA A 18 12.76 -4.73 -8.09
N GLY A 19 12.03 -5.82 -8.28
CA GLY A 19 12.54 -7.03 -8.94
C GLY A 19 12.70 -6.82 -10.45
N ASP A 20 13.11 -7.87 -11.15
CA ASP A 20 13.26 -7.88 -12.61
C ASP A 20 11.96 -7.59 -13.38
N ASP A 21 10.81 -8.06 -12.89
CA ASP A 21 9.49 -7.83 -13.51
C ASP A 21 8.83 -6.49 -13.13
N ALA A 22 9.46 -5.67 -12.28
CA ALA A 22 8.91 -4.39 -11.83
C ALA A 22 9.86 -3.24 -12.18
N ALA A 23 9.34 -2.21 -12.86
CA ALA A 23 10.17 -1.05 -13.19
C ALA A 23 10.53 -0.20 -11.95
N LYS A 24 9.61 -0.11 -10.97
CA LYS A 24 9.78 0.66 -9.73
C LYS A 24 8.97 0.02 -8.60
N ALA A 25 9.46 0.15 -7.38
CA ALA A 25 8.76 -0.25 -6.15
C ALA A 25 9.09 0.76 -5.05
N PHE A 26 8.06 1.23 -4.34
CA PHE A 26 8.17 2.24 -3.29
C PHE A 26 6.91 2.23 -2.41
N TRP A 27 6.99 2.84 -1.23
CA TRP A 27 5.85 3.09 -0.36
C TRP A 27 5.01 4.26 -0.90
N GLN A 28 3.69 4.07 -1.01
CA GLN A 28 2.77 5.04 -1.60
C GLN A 28 1.65 5.35 -0.60
N ASP A 29 1.47 6.64 -0.30
CA ASP A 29 0.32 7.12 0.46
C ASP A 29 -0.98 6.80 -0.28
N LEU A 30 -1.99 6.31 0.45
CA LEU A 30 -3.29 5.96 -0.12
C LEU A 30 -4.21 7.17 -0.19
N ASP A 31 -4.86 7.34 -1.35
CA ASP A 31 -5.85 8.37 -1.61
C ASP A 31 -6.81 7.93 -2.73
N SER A 32 -8.04 8.44 -2.69
CA SER A 32 -9.13 8.14 -3.62
C SER A 32 -8.84 8.50 -5.07
N GLN A 33 -7.86 9.39 -5.31
CA GLN A 33 -7.42 9.77 -6.65
C GLN A 33 -6.37 8.81 -7.24
N LEU A 34 -5.88 7.82 -6.47
CA LEU A 34 -4.92 6.84 -6.98
C LEU A 34 -5.52 5.99 -8.10
N ARG A 35 -4.86 6.03 -9.25
CA ARG A 35 -5.17 5.15 -10.39
C ARG A 35 -4.30 3.91 -10.30
N LEU A 36 -4.88 2.83 -9.80
CA LEU A 36 -4.22 1.53 -9.69
C LEU A 36 -4.73 0.57 -10.77
N PHE A 37 -3.91 -0.42 -11.10
CA PHE A 37 -4.24 -1.42 -12.10
C PHE A 37 -5.46 -2.26 -11.68
N ALA A 38 -6.35 -2.55 -12.64
CA ALA A 38 -7.54 -3.37 -12.45
C ALA A 38 -8.36 -2.95 -11.20
N SER A 39 -8.72 -3.90 -10.34
CA SER A 39 -9.52 -3.66 -9.13
C SER A 39 -8.69 -3.31 -7.90
N HIS A 40 -7.40 -3.00 -8.04
CA HIS A 40 -6.53 -2.74 -6.89
C HIS A 40 -7.00 -1.53 -6.05
N ALA A 41 -7.63 -0.52 -6.68
CA ALA A 41 -8.23 0.61 -5.97
C ALA A 41 -9.34 0.15 -4.99
N ASP A 42 -10.18 -0.81 -5.38
CA ASP A 42 -11.22 -1.35 -4.52
C ASP A 42 -10.64 -2.13 -3.33
N PHE A 43 -9.50 -2.81 -3.54
CA PHE A 43 -8.83 -3.55 -2.47
C PHE A 43 -8.25 -2.61 -1.43
N VAL A 44 -7.51 -1.58 -1.86
CA VAL A 44 -6.92 -0.61 -0.92
C VAL A 44 -8.00 0.24 -0.23
N LYS A 45 -9.11 0.57 -0.89
CA LYS A 45 -10.26 1.21 -0.26
C LYS A 45 -10.84 0.37 0.88
N ARG A 46 -10.93 -0.95 0.73
CA ARG A 46 -11.41 -1.83 1.81
C ARG A 46 -10.42 -1.86 2.97
N VAL A 47 -9.11 -1.75 2.70
CA VAL A 47 -8.06 -1.69 3.71
C VAL A 47 -8.10 -0.36 4.47
N THR A 48 -8.32 0.78 3.80
CA THR A 48 -8.44 2.07 4.50
C THR A 48 -9.66 2.10 5.42
N LEU A 49 -10.79 1.53 4.99
CA LEU A 49 -11.97 1.37 5.85
C LEU A 49 -11.73 0.44 7.04
N LEU A 50 -10.98 -0.66 6.85
CA LEU A 50 -10.65 -1.59 7.93
C LEU A 50 -9.83 -0.91 9.04
N HIS A 51 -8.85 -0.09 8.66
CA HIS A 51 -7.95 0.61 9.59
C HIS A 51 -8.41 2.02 9.95
N LYS A 52 -9.61 2.43 9.52
CA LYS A 52 -10.17 3.78 9.71
C LYS A 52 -9.20 4.90 9.24
N ALA A 53 -8.48 4.64 8.16
CA ALA A 53 -7.54 5.57 7.55
C ALA A 53 -8.24 6.52 6.56
N HIS A 54 -7.52 7.56 6.15
CA HIS A 54 -7.94 8.46 5.06
C HIS A 54 -8.18 7.67 3.76
N TRP A 55 -9.18 8.09 2.99
CA TRP A 55 -9.47 7.60 1.64
C TRP A 55 -9.78 8.77 0.72
#